data_AF-A0AAD9PU83-F1
#
_entry.id   AF-A0AAD9PU83-F1
#
_cell.length_a   1.000
_cell.length_b   1.000
_cell.length_c   1.000
_cell.angle_alpha   90.00
_cell.angle_beta   90.00
_cell.angle_gamma   90.00
#
_symmetry.space_group_name_H-M   'P 1'
#
loop_
_entity.id
_entity.type
_entity.pdbx_description
1 polymer ?
#
loop_
_entity_poly.entity_id
_entity_poly.type
_entity_poly.pdbx_seq_one_letter_code
_entity_poly.pdbx_strand_id
1 'polypeptide(L)'
;MNLNQLVLEITRPMSGTCLDPTYSNYSHRIQNIVCPVIGLADHLPLFAVRKHSNQRERPNVKRINNNYIQYRNMKRFDAELFKQTLMQTPWDSVFIFDETDDVLDSWEKLFIDGLEQHCPWRTKRVAWVNQAPWITPAIIKQLQFRDALLKKFRRHRNPSVWADYKKARNKAVGMLRNIKRKFYVSKLEQNENDTKGTWKIIKSISGMVKQSKRVNSL
;
A
#
# COMPACT_ATOMS: atom_id res chain seq x y z
N MET A 1 -27.01 -13.95 27.62
CA MET A 1 -26.51 -12.80 26.81
C MET A 1 -26.95 -13.02 25.38
N ASN A 2 -27.65 -12.07 24.76
CA ASN A 2 -28.05 -12.18 23.36
C ASN A 2 -26.89 -11.71 22.47
N LEU A 3 -26.10 -12.65 21.95
CA LEU A 3 -24.95 -12.40 21.10
C LEU A 3 -25.33 -12.71 19.65
N ASN A 4 -25.15 -11.73 18.76
CA ASN A 4 -25.36 -11.91 17.33
C ASN A 4 -24.02 -12.20 16.66
N GLN A 5 -23.97 -13.25 15.84
CA GLN A 5 -22.85 -13.50 14.94
C GLN A 5 -22.86 -12.46 13.83
N LEU A 6 -21.74 -11.77 13.66
CA LEU A 6 -21.62 -10.66 12.72
C LEU A 6 -20.93 -11.05 11.41
N VAL A 7 -20.23 -12.19 11.40
CA VAL A 7 -19.45 -12.67 10.26
C VAL A 7 -19.95 -14.04 9.88
N LEU A 8 -20.49 -14.14 8.67
CA LEU A 8 -20.98 -15.39 8.08
C LEU A 8 -20.18 -15.79 6.83
N GLU A 9 -19.21 -14.95 6.44
CA GLU A 9 -18.37 -15.16 5.26
C GLU A 9 -17.29 -16.21 5.50
N ILE A 10 -16.79 -16.80 4.41
CA ILE A 10 -15.69 -17.77 4.46
C ILE A 10 -14.42 -17.07 4.90
N THR A 11 -13.97 -17.35 6.12
CA THR A 11 -12.70 -16.84 6.65
C THR A 11 -11.53 -17.77 6.35
N ARG A 12 -11.78 -19.05 6.03
CA ARG A 12 -10.75 -20.00 5.57
C ARG A 12 -11.07 -20.52 4.16
N PRO A 13 -10.54 -19.89 3.10
CA PRO A 13 -10.87 -20.25 1.73
C PRO A 13 -10.53 -21.69 1.36
N MET A 14 -9.49 -22.27 1.96
CA MET A 14 -9.07 -23.63 1.60
C MET A 14 -10.18 -24.65 1.92
N SER A 15 -10.70 -24.62 3.14
CA SER A 15 -11.79 -25.50 3.57
C SER A 15 -13.18 -25.00 3.22
N GLY A 16 -13.33 -23.74 2.80
CA GLY A 16 -14.66 -23.15 2.55
C GLY A 16 -15.44 -22.87 3.83
N THR A 17 -14.75 -22.77 4.97
CA THR A 17 -15.36 -22.65 6.30
C THR A 17 -15.17 -21.25 6.88
N CYS A 18 -16.16 -20.80 7.67
CA CYS A 18 -16.01 -19.66 8.58
C CYS A 18 -15.47 -20.17 9.93
N LEU A 19 -14.18 -19.94 10.20
CA LEU A 19 -13.51 -20.37 11.43
C LEU A 19 -13.13 -19.21 12.35
N ASP A 20 -13.38 -17.97 11.95
CA ASP A 20 -13.09 -16.76 12.73
C ASP A 20 -14.40 -16.03 13.07
N PRO A 21 -15.27 -16.63 13.89
CA PRO A 21 -16.57 -16.05 14.18
C PRO A 21 -16.39 -14.81 15.06
N THR A 22 -17.11 -13.74 14.71
CA THR A 22 -17.13 -12.50 15.50
C THR A 22 -18.54 -12.28 16.02
N TYR A 23 -18.67 -12.12 17.33
CA TYR A 23 -19.95 -11.93 18.00
C TYR A 23 -20.04 -10.56 18.65
N SER A 24 -21.24 -9.97 18.69
CA SER A 24 -21.51 -8.78 19.50
C SER A 24 -22.94 -8.76 20.02
N ASN A 25 -23.10 -8.29 21.25
CA ASN A 25 -24.37 -7.92 21.86
C ASN A 25 -24.80 -6.47 21.52
N TYR A 26 -23.94 -5.70 20.84
CA TYR A 26 -24.21 -4.33 20.41
C TYR A 26 -23.88 -4.17 18.92
N SER A 27 -24.54 -4.98 18.07
CA SER A 27 -24.34 -4.97 16.62
C SER A 27 -24.53 -3.58 16.00
N HIS A 28 -25.45 -2.76 16.52
CA HIS A 28 -25.68 -1.38 16.08
C HIS A 28 -24.47 -0.43 16.27
N ARG A 29 -23.45 -0.81 17.06
CA ARG A 29 -22.20 -0.04 17.22
C ARG A 29 -21.11 -0.47 16.25
N ILE A 30 -21.32 -1.52 15.48
CA ILE A 30 -20.38 -1.97 14.46
C ILE A 30 -20.72 -1.24 13.16
N GLN A 31 -19.79 -0.42 12.69
CA GLN A 31 -19.97 0.37 11.47
C GLN A 31 -19.67 -0.44 10.22
N ASN A 32 -18.67 -1.31 10.29
CA ASN A 32 -18.23 -2.06 9.13
C ASN A 32 -17.56 -3.38 9.55
N ILE A 33 -17.74 -4.39 8.72
CA ILE A 33 -17.09 -5.69 8.83
C ILE A 33 -16.59 -6.06 7.45
N VAL A 34 -15.30 -6.37 7.33
CA VAL A 34 -14.68 -6.68 6.05
C VAL A 34 -13.78 -7.90 6.22
N CYS A 35 -13.99 -8.92 5.38
CA CYS A 35 -13.11 -10.06 5.24
C CYS A 35 -12.44 -10.06 3.84
N PRO A 36 -11.45 -9.18 3.60
CA PRO A 36 -10.85 -9.08 2.27
C PRO A 36 -10.05 -10.35 1.95
N VAL A 37 -10.14 -10.81 0.70
CA VAL A 37 -9.39 -11.96 0.17
C VAL A 37 -7.91 -11.57 -0.08
N ILE A 38 -7.20 -11.24 0.98
CA ILE A 38 -5.80 -10.80 0.99
C ILE A 38 -4.98 -11.66 1.94
N GLY A 39 -3.65 -11.57 1.80
CA GLY A 39 -2.73 -12.31 2.66
C GLY A 39 -2.46 -13.76 2.22
N LEU A 40 -1.40 -14.31 2.82
CA LEU A 40 -0.82 -15.62 2.50
C LEU A 40 -1.19 -16.70 3.51
N ALA A 41 -1.84 -16.34 4.61
CA ALA A 41 -2.38 -17.29 5.55
C ALA A 41 -3.52 -18.07 4.90
N ASP A 42 -3.78 -19.25 5.45
CA ASP A 42 -4.96 -20.04 5.09
C ASP A 42 -6.25 -19.40 5.63
N HIS A 43 -6.13 -18.57 6.68
CA HIS A 43 -7.17 -17.66 7.15
C HIS A 43 -7.07 -16.27 6.50
N LEU A 44 -8.21 -15.70 6.13
CA LEU A 44 -8.34 -14.32 5.69
C LEU A 44 -8.36 -13.40 6.90
N PRO A 45 -7.73 -12.22 6.80
CA PRO A 45 -7.85 -11.23 7.86
C PRO A 45 -9.29 -10.74 7.96
N LEU A 46 -9.72 -10.52 9.19
CA LEU A 46 -11.05 -10.01 9.49
C LEU A 46 -10.93 -8.66 10.18
N PHE A 47 -11.66 -7.68 9.68
CA PHE A 47 -11.68 -6.33 10.23
C PHE A 47 -13.09 -5.98 10.68
N ALA A 48 -13.27 -5.65 11.96
CA ALA A 48 -14.51 -5.11 12.50
C ALA A 48 -14.26 -3.70 13.03
N VAL A 49 -14.97 -2.72 12.51
CA VAL A 49 -14.86 -1.31 12.91
C VAL A 49 -16.02 -0.99 13.86
N ARG A 50 -15.69 -0.73 15.14
CA ARG A 50 -16.68 -0.38 16.16
C ARG A 50 -16.63 1.10 16.46
N LYS A 51 -17.77 1.78 16.39
CA LYS A 51 -17.93 3.16 16.86
C LYS A 51 -17.93 3.16 18.39
N HIS A 52 -16.98 3.86 18.99
CA HIS A 52 -17.00 4.12 20.43
C HIS A 52 -17.82 5.40 20.68
N SER A 53 -18.73 5.40 21.66
CA SER A 53 -19.58 6.58 21.97
C SER A 53 -18.82 7.75 22.59
N ASN A 54 -17.58 7.53 23.03
CA ASN A 54 -16.79 8.59 23.65
C ASN A 54 -16.12 9.41 22.57
N GLN A 55 -16.77 10.52 22.20
CA GLN A 55 -16.12 11.75 21.76
C GLN A 55 -15.14 12.22 22.84
N ARG A 56 -14.01 11.53 22.97
CA ARG A 56 -12.76 12.23 23.24
C ARG A 56 -12.00 12.02 21.97
N GLU A 57 -12.07 13.00 21.08
CA GLU A 57 -11.03 13.21 20.10
C GLU A 57 -9.74 13.33 20.90
N ARG A 58 -9.10 12.19 21.20
CA ARG A 58 -7.69 12.23 21.54
C ARG A 58 -7.08 12.82 20.27
N PRO A 59 -6.49 14.03 20.31
CA PRO A 59 -5.83 14.57 19.15
C PRO A 59 -4.89 13.47 18.70
N ASN A 60 -5.07 12.95 17.49
CA ASN A 60 -4.35 11.79 16.98
C ASN A 60 -2.86 12.02 17.24
N VAL A 61 -2.35 11.44 18.33
CA VAL A 61 -0.95 11.56 18.72
C VAL A 61 -0.22 10.81 17.63
N LYS A 62 0.41 11.60 16.75
CA LYS A 62 0.93 11.20 15.45
C LYS A 62 -0.20 10.96 14.44
N ARG A 63 -0.69 12.03 13.80
CA ARG A 63 -0.93 11.95 12.36
C ARG A 63 0.35 11.37 11.77
N ILE A 64 0.35 10.07 11.49
CA ILE A 64 1.33 9.47 10.60
C ILE A 64 1.29 10.40 9.40
N ASN A 65 2.37 11.11 9.11
CA ASN A 65 2.47 11.97 7.94
C ASN A 65 2.14 11.08 6.74
N ASN A 66 0.87 11.10 6.34
CA ASN A 66 0.38 10.38 5.20
C ASN A 66 0.90 11.18 4.04
N ASN A 67 2.12 10.86 3.60
CA ASN A 67 2.72 11.51 2.46
C ASN A 67 1.87 11.12 1.26
N TYR A 68 1.11 12.09 0.77
CA TYR A 68 0.42 11.97 -0.48
C TYR A 68 1.34 12.53 -1.57
N ILE A 69 1.41 11.84 -2.69
CA ILE A 69 2.00 12.41 -3.91
C ILE A 69 0.87 12.69 -4.88
N GLN A 70 0.98 13.80 -5.60
CA GLN A 70 0.18 14.08 -6.78
C GLN A 70 0.98 13.65 -8.01
N TYR A 71 0.32 12.98 -8.96
CA TYR A 71 0.93 12.56 -10.22
C TYR A 71 -0.13 12.48 -11.31
N ARG A 72 0.29 12.69 -12.56
CA ARG A 72 -0.51 12.40 -13.76
C ARG A 72 -0.15 11.01 -14.29
N ASN A 73 -1.13 10.16 -14.53
CA ASN A 73 -0.88 8.76 -14.95
C ASN A 73 -0.77 8.64 -16.47
N MET A 74 0.46 8.69 -16.98
CA MET A 74 0.73 8.66 -18.43
C MET A 74 0.62 7.26 -19.07
N LYS A 75 0.34 6.18 -18.32
CA LYS A 75 0.39 4.80 -18.86
C LYS A 75 -0.61 4.52 -19.99
N ARG A 76 -1.71 5.27 -20.04
CA ARG A 76 -2.77 5.15 -21.05
C ARG A 76 -3.10 6.51 -21.65
N PHE A 77 -2.15 7.43 -21.61
CA PHE A 77 -2.33 8.75 -22.20
C PHE A 77 -2.38 8.60 -23.72
N ASP A 78 -3.47 9.06 -24.31
CA ASP A 78 -3.64 9.10 -25.76
C ASP A 78 -3.17 10.47 -26.27
N ALA A 79 -1.96 10.49 -26.83
CA ALA A 79 -1.36 11.72 -27.31
C ALA A 79 -2.11 12.31 -28.51
N GLU A 80 -2.76 11.47 -29.32
CA GLU A 80 -3.45 11.96 -30.51
C GLU A 80 -4.78 12.60 -30.14
N LEU A 81 -5.51 11.99 -29.22
CA LEU A 81 -6.73 12.59 -28.68
C LEU A 81 -6.44 13.91 -27.95
N PHE A 82 -5.33 13.98 -27.20
CA PHE A 82 -4.91 15.22 -26.56
C PHE A 82 -4.60 16.33 -27.58
N LYS A 83 -3.88 16.02 -28.66
CA LYS A 83 -3.63 16.98 -29.74
C LYS A 83 -4.93 17.46 -30.37
N GLN A 84 -5.88 16.56 -30.63
CA GLN A 84 -7.17 16.93 -31.19
C GLN A 84 -7.93 17.89 -30.26
N THR A 85 -7.90 17.66 -28.95
CA THR A 85 -8.46 18.60 -27.98
C THR A 85 -7.76 19.96 -28.04
N LEU A 86 -6.42 20.00 -28.07
CA LEU A 86 -5.69 21.27 -28.19
C LEU A 86 -5.99 22.00 -29.51
N MET A 87 -6.24 21.28 -30.62
CA MET A 87 -6.64 21.90 -31.89
C MET A 87 -8.04 22.50 -31.86
N GLN A 88 -8.92 21.99 -30.99
CA GLN A 88 -10.30 22.47 -30.82
C GLN A 88 -10.41 23.52 -29.70
N THR A 89 -9.37 23.70 -28.89
CA THR A 89 -9.31 24.72 -27.84
C THR A 89 -9.36 26.11 -28.46
N PRO A 90 -10.22 27.03 -27.98
CA PRO A 90 -10.37 28.37 -28.54
C PRO A 90 -9.23 29.29 -28.07
N TRP A 91 -8.01 29.09 -28.59
CA TRP A 91 -6.84 29.89 -28.20
C TRP A 91 -7.01 31.38 -28.47
N ASP A 92 -7.82 31.78 -29.44
CA ASP A 92 -8.00 33.21 -29.72
C ASP A 92 -8.62 33.97 -28.53
N SER A 93 -9.27 33.28 -27.58
CA SER A 93 -9.83 33.91 -26.38
C SER A 93 -8.76 34.48 -25.44
N VAL A 94 -7.49 34.06 -25.55
CA VAL A 94 -6.43 34.63 -24.69
C VAL A 94 -6.08 36.06 -25.06
N PHE A 95 -6.31 36.48 -26.31
CA PHE A 95 -5.99 37.83 -26.78
C PHE A 95 -7.04 38.88 -26.40
N ILE A 96 -8.03 38.51 -25.59
CA ILE A 96 -9.02 39.44 -25.05
C ILE A 96 -8.41 40.27 -23.90
N PHE A 97 -7.34 39.78 -23.27
CA PHE A 97 -6.69 40.45 -22.15
C PHE A 97 -5.59 41.41 -22.64
N ASP A 98 -5.54 42.59 -22.04
CA ASP A 98 -4.54 43.62 -22.35
C ASP A 98 -3.22 43.42 -21.58
N GLU A 99 -3.31 42.84 -20.38
CA GLU A 99 -2.16 42.60 -19.50
C GLU A 99 -1.48 41.27 -19.84
N THR A 100 -0.14 41.28 -19.92
CA THR A 100 0.64 40.11 -20.33
C THR A 100 0.50 38.94 -19.35
N ASP A 101 0.40 39.23 -18.04
CA ASP A 101 0.20 38.22 -17.01
C ASP A 101 -1.16 37.51 -17.17
N ASP A 102 -2.22 38.25 -17.49
CA ASP A 102 -3.56 37.71 -17.70
C ASP A 102 -3.64 36.84 -18.97
N VAL A 103 -2.94 37.23 -20.04
CA VAL A 103 -2.79 36.42 -21.25
C VAL A 103 -2.09 35.10 -20.92
N LEU A 104 -1.01 35.13 -20.13
CA LEU A 104 -0.28 33.93 -19.75
C LEU A 104 -1.14 32.99 -18.89
N ASP A 105 -1.82 33.54 -17.87
CA ASP A 105 -2.69 32.78 -16.96
C ASP A 105 -3.85 32.10 -17.70
N SER A 106 -4.47 32.81 -18.63
CA SER A 106 -5.57 32.25 -19.42
C SER A 106 -5.07 31.19 -20.41
N TRP A 107 -3.88 31.36 -21.00
CA TRP A 107 -3.27 30.34 -21.85
C TRP A 107 -2.96 29.08 -21.03
N GLU A 108 -2.34 29.25 -19.87
CA GLU A 108 -1.97 28.14 -18.97
C GLU A 108 -3.23 27.38 -18.55
N LYS A 109 -4.30 28.10 -18.22
CA LYS A 109 -5.59 27.49 -17.86
C LYS A 109 -6.16 26.64 -18.98
N LEU A 110 -6.23 27.15 -20.22
CA LEU A 110 -6.73 26.40 -21.37
C LEU A 110 -5.91 25.11 -21.61
N PHE A 111 -4.59 25.20 -21.47
CA PHE A 111 -3.70 24.06 -21.61
C PHE A 111 -3.89 23.04 -20.47
N ILE A 112 -3.96 23.49 -19.21
CA ILE A 112 -4.19 22.65 -18.05
C ILE A 112 -5.55 21.97 -18.12
N ASP A 113 -6.60 22.65 -18.57
CA ASP A 113 -7.93 22.06 -18.73
C ASP A 113 -7.92 20.92 -19.75
N GLY A 114 -7.19 21.09 -20.87
CA GLY A 114 -6.91 19.99 -21.80
C GLY A 114 -6.18 18.83 -21.13
N LEU A 115 -5.17 19.11 -20.30
CA LEU A 115 -4.46 18.08 -19.54
C LEU A 115 -5.34 17.39 -18.49
N GLU A 116 -6.28 18.08 -17.84
CA GLU A 116 -7.21 17.48 -16.89
C GLU A 116 -8.20 16.51 -17.56
N GLN A 117 -8.63 16.81 -18.79
CA GLN A 117 -9.51 15.90 -19.54
C GLN A 117 -8.80 14.57 -19.89
N HIS A 118 -7.54 14.63 -20.29
CA HIS A 118 -6.81 13.47 -20.82
C HIS A 118 -5.91 12.77 -19.81
N CYS A 119 -5.41 13.50 -18.81
CA CYS A 119 -4.47 12.99 -17.82
C CYS A 119 -4.61 13.69 -16.47
N PRO A 120 -5.78 13.59 -15.81
CA PRO A 120 -6.08 14.35 -14.60
C PRO A 120 -5.10 14.07 -13.45
N TRP A 121 -4.94 15.06 -12.57
CA TRP A 121 -4.16 14.88 -11.35
C TRP A 121 -4.75 13.75 -10.50
N ARG A 122 -3.88 12.86 -10.03
CA ARG A 122 -4.24 11.78 -9.11
C ARG A 122 -3.43 11.89 -7.85
N THR A 123 -4.12 11.70 -6.73
CA THR A 123 -3.48 11.66 -5.42
C THR A 123 -3.30 10.20 -5.01
N LYS A 124 -2.08 9.82 -4.62
CA LYS A 124 -1.80 8.50 -4.07
C LYS A 124 -1.11 8.62 -2.73
N ARG A 125 -1.66 7.90 -1.75
CA ARG A 125 -0.98 7.71 -0.46
C ARG A 125 0.29 6.89 -0.69
N VAL A 126 1.42 7.47 -0.34
CA VAL A 126 2.69 6.77 -0.25
C VAL A 126 2.86 6.39 1.21
N ALA A 127 2.67 5.10 1.51
CA ALA A 127 3.14 4.59 2.79
C ALA A 127 4.65 4.81 2.85
N TRP A 128 5.18 5.30 3.98
CA TRP A 128 6.61 5.35 4.20
C TRP A 128 7.21 3.99 3.86
N VAL A 129 7.96 3.94 2.77
CA VAL A 129 8.63 2.74 2.32
C VAL A 129 9.93 2.67 3.12
N ASN A 130 9.83 2.42 4.42
CA ASN A 130 10.93 1.76 5.13
C ASN A 130 10.94 0.29 4.69
N GLN A 131 11.05 0.06 3.37
CA GLN A 131 11.40 -1.26 2.87
C GLN A 131 12.75 -1.57 3.45
N ALA A 132 12.88 -2.78 3.97
CA ALA A 132 14.16 -3.21 4.44
C ALA A 132 15.17 -3.08 3.29
N PRO A 133 16.37 -2.55 3.54
CA PRO A 133 17.35 -2.22 2.49
C PRO A 133 17.78 -3.43 1.64
N TRP A 134 17.49 -4.64 2.11
CA TRP A 134 17.72 -5.90 1.42
C TRP A 134 16.56 -6.35 0.52
N ILE A 135 15.46 -5.59 0.40
CA ILE A 135 14.38 -5.87 -0.54
C ILE A 135 14.75 -5.30 -1.91
N THR A 136 14.99 -6.19 -2.88
CA THR A 136 15.34 -5.83 -4.26
C THR A 136 14.14 -5.97 -5.21
N PRO A 137 14.16 -5.30 -6.38
CA PRO A 137 13.13 -5.48 -7.40
C PRO A 137 12.95 -6.95 -7.84
N ALA A 138 14.03 -7.74 -7.81
CA ALA A 138 14.01 -9.15 -8.15
C ALA A 138 13.17 -9.99 -7.18
N ILE A 139 13.34 -9.79 -5.85
CA ILE A 139 12.49 -10.50 -4.86
C ILE A 139 11.04 -9.99 -4.92
N ILE A 140 10.83 -8.70 -5.19
CA ILE A 140 9.47 -8.15 -5.38
C ILE A 140 8.77 -8.85 -6.54
N LYS A 141 9.44 -9.05 -7.68
CA LYS A 141 8.89 -9.81 -8.83
C LYS A 141 8.54 -11.25 -8.44
N GLN A 142 9.37 -11.93 -7.67
CA GLN A 142 9.08 -13.30 -7.21
C GLN A 142 7.88 -13.36 -6.25
N LEU A 143 7.76 -12.38 -5.34
CA LEU A 143 6.61 -12.26 -4.43
C LEU A 143 5.32 -11.99 -5.22
N GLN A 144 5.36 -11.08 -6.20
CA GLN A 144 4.23 -10.78 -7.09
C GLN A 144 3.81 -12.00 -7.91
N PHE A 145 4.76 -12.76 -8.46
CA PHE A 145 4.48 -13.97 -9.21
C PHE A 145 3.80 -15.04 -8.33
N ARG A 146 4.31 -15.26 -7.11
CA ARG A 146 3.66 -16.12 -6.11
C ARG A 146 2.22 -15.67 -5.83
N ASP A 147 2.00 -14.37 -5.63
CA ASP A 147 0.68 -13.82 -5.29
C ASP A 147 -0.31 -13.92 -6.46
N ALA A 148 0.17 -13.74 -7.69
CA ALA A 148 -0.62 -13.95 -8.90
C ALA A 148 -1.09 -15.40 -9.03
N LEU A 149 -0.21 -16.37 -8.76
CA LEU A 149 -0.57 -17.80 -8.76
C LEU A 149 -1.58 -18.12 -7.67
N LEU A 150 -1.43 -17.57 -6.46
CA LEU A 150 -2.41 -17.75 -5.38
C LEU A 150 -3.78 -17.19 -5.77
N LYS A 151 -3.81 -16.01 -6.38
CA LYS A 151 -5.03 -15.40 -6.88
C LYS A 151 -5.69 -16.25 -7.98
N LYS A 152 -4.90 -16.79 -8.90
CA LYS A 152 -5.37 -17.70 -9.97
C LYS A 152 -5.94 -18.99 -9.37
N PHE A 153 -5.25 -19.60 -8.41
CA PHE A 153 -5.72 -20.80 -7.72
C PHE A 153 -7.03 -20.55 -6.96
N ARG A 154 -7.13 -19.46 -6.19
CA ARG A 154 -8.36 -19.11 -5.46
C ARG A 154 -9.58 -18.97 -6.36
N ARG A 155 -9.39 -18.52 -7.61
CA ARG A 155 -10.46 -18.36 -8.61
C ARG A 155 -10.90 -19.67 -9.27
N HIS A 156 -9.95 -20.50 -9.68
CA HIS A 156 -10.25 -21.66 -10.55
C HIS A 156 -10.05 -23.02 -9.87
N ARG A 157 -9.51 -23.05 -8.64
CA ARG A 157 -9.21 -24.26 -7.86
C ARG A 157 -8.41 -25.34 -8.61
N ASN A 158 -7.61 -24.93 -9.59
CA ASN A 158 -6.83 -25.85 -10.43
C ASN A 158 -5.63 -26.44 -9.64
N PRO A 159 -5.53 -27.79 -9.51
CA PRO A 159 -4.43 -28.45 -8.80
C PRO A 159 -3.03 -28.19 -9.36
N SER A 160 -2.88 -28.03 -10.67
CA SER A 160 -1.60 -27.70 -11.31
C SER A 160 -1.13 -26.31 -10.88
N VAL A 161 -2.04 -25.32 -10.87
CA VAL A 161 -1.74 -23.96 -10.39
C VAL A 161 -1.36 -23.96 -8.90
N TRP A 162 -1.95 -24.85 -8.10
CA TRP A 162 -1.57 -25.03 -6.70
C TRP A 162 -0.15 -25.59 -6.54
N ALA A 163 0.23 -26.57 -7.37
CA ALA A 163 1.59 -27.09 -7.40
C ALA A 163 2.60 -26.01 -7.77
N ASP A 164 2.29 -25.19 -8.78
CA ASP A 164 3.13 -24.06 -9.19
C ASP A 164 3.23 -22.98 -8.11
N TYR A 165 2.11 -22.67 -7.44
CA TYR A 165 2.12 -21.76 -6.29
C TYR A 165 3.06 -22.27 -5.19
N LYS A 166 3.02 -23.56 -4.85
CA LYS A 166 3.92 -24.14 -3.83
C LYS A 166 5.39 -23.98 -4.22
N LYS A 167 5.74 -24.23 -5.48
CA LYS A 167 7.10 -24.01 -6.02
C LYS A 167 7.50 -22.54 -5.92
N ALA A 168 6.64 -21.62 -6.39
CA ALA A 168 6.88 -20.18 -6.35
C ALA A 168 7.02 -19.65 -4.91
N ARG A 169 6.19 -20.14 -3.98
CA ARG A 169 6.27 -19.81 -2.54
C ARG A 169 7.61 -20.21 -1.96
N ASN A 170 8.03 -21.46 -2.17
CA ASN A 170 9.28 -21.96 -1.62
C ASN A 170 10.49 -21.21 -2.20
N LYS A 171 10.47 -20.92 -3.51
CA LYS A 171 11.49 -20.08 -4.17
C LYS A 171 11.55 -18.68 -3.57
N ALA A 172 10.41 -18.01 -3.42
CA ALA A 172 10.35 -16.67 -2.85
C ALA A 172 10.85 -16.63 -1.39
N VAL A 173 10.45 -17.61 -0.56
CA VAL A 173 10.93 -17.72 0.84
C VAL A 173 12.43 -17.97 0.91
N GLY A 174 12.95 -18.89 0.08
CA GLY A 174 14.39 -19.17 0.01
C GLY A 174 15.20 -17.95 -0.40
N MET A 175 14.75 -17.24 -1.44
CA MET A 175 15.38 -16.01 -1.92
C MET A 175 15.33 -14.90 -0.86
N LEU A 176 14.21 -14.72 -0.17
CA LEU A 176 14.06 -13.74 0.91
C LEU A 176 15.05 -14.01 2.06
N ARG A 177 15.13 -15.27 2.51
CA ARG A 177 16.07 -15.70 3.56
C ARG A 177 17.53 -15.46 3.14
N ASN A 178 17.86 -15.80 1.89
CA ASN A 178 19.22 -15.65 1.37
C ASN A 178 19.63 -14.16 1.28
N ILE A 179 18.80 -13.31 0.68
CA ILE A 179 19.13 -11.89 0.51
C ILE A 179 19.22 -11.18 1.86
N LYS A 180 18.29 -11.45 2.78
CA LYS A 180 18.36 -10.93 4.15
C LYS A 180 19.66 -11.35 4.83
N ARG A 181 20.03 -12.64 4.74
CA ARG A 181 21.28 -13.14 5.31
C ARG A 181 22.50 -12.43 4.72
N LYS A 182 22.63 -12.42 3.38
CA LYS A 182 23.76 -11.78 2.68
C LYS A 182 23.93 -10.32 3.08
N PHE A 183 22.83 -9.58 3.20
CA PHE A 183 22.86 -8.19 3.61
C PHE A 183 23.45 -8.01 5.02
N TYR A 184 22.97 -8.78 6.00
CA TYR A 184 23.45 -8.64 7.38
C TYR A 184 24.87 -9.19 7.57
N VAL A 185 25.24 -10.28 6.88
CA VAL A 185 26.62 -10.79 6.87
C VAL A 185 27.58 -9.73 6.33
N SER A 186 27.28 -9.17 5.16
CA SER A 186 28.09 -8.09 4.57
C SER A 186 28.17 -6.85 5.48
N LYS A 187 27.08 -6.50 6.17
CA LYS A 187 27.09 -5.39 7.14
C LYS A 187 27.99 -5.67 8.34
N LEU A 188 28.02 -6.90 8.84
CA LEU A 188 28.88 -7.29 9.95
C LEU A 188 30.35 -7.33 9.52
N GLU A 189 30.66 -7.88 8.34
CA GLU A 189 32.01 -7.86 7.75
C GLU A 189 32.54 -6.42 7.58
N GLN A 190 31.69 -5.49 7.12
CA GLN A 190 32.04 -4.06 7.02
C GLN A 190 32.32 -3.39 8.38
N ASN A 191 31.93 -3.99 9.51
CA ASN A 191 32.07 -3.44 10.86
C ASN A 191 32.92 -4.37 11.76
N GLU A 192 33.76 -5.24 11.17
CA GLU A 192 34.55 -6.24 11.90
C GLU A 192 35.40 -5.62 13.01
N ASN A 193 36.00 -4.45 12.75
CA ASN A 193 36.82 -3.69 13.70
C ASN A 193 36.05 -2.58 14.45
N ASP A 194 34.75 -2.43 14.20
CA ASP A 194 33.88 -1.48 14.91
C ASP A 194 32.88 -2.22 15.79
N THR A 195 33.28 -2.49 17.04
CA THR A 195 32.44 -3.10 18.06
C THR A 195 31.12 -2.35 18.25
N LYS A 196 31.14 -1.00 18.19
CA LYS A 196 29.94 -0.18 18.37
C LYS A 196 28.99 -0.33 17.17
N GLY A 197 29.54 -0.32 15.96
CA GLY A 197 28.82 -0.58 14.71
C GLY A 197 28.20 -1.97 14.66
N THR A 198 28.96 -3.00 15.02
CA THR A 198 28.49 -4.39 15.13
C THR A 198 27.34 -4.52 16.12
N TRP A 199 27.46 -3.97 17.34
CA TRP A 199 26.36 -3.98 18.31
C TRP A 199 25.13 -3.20 17.84
N LYS A 200 25.30 -2.13 17.06
CA LYS A 200 24.18 -1.39 16.45
C LYS A 200 23.43 -2.26 15.44
N ILE A 201 24.15 -3.03 14.61
CA ILE A 201 23.56 -3.98 13.67
C ILE A 201 22.79 -5.09 14.41
N ILE A 202 23.40 -5.71 15.42
CA ILE A 202 22.77 -6.76 16.24
C ILE A 202 21.49 -6.24 16.91
N LYS A 203 21.54 -5.06 17.55
CA LYS A 203 20.36 -4.45 18.16
C LYS A 203 19.23 -4.19 17.15
N SER A 204 19.58 -3.85 15.91
CA SER A 204 18.59 -3.61 14.84
C SER A 204 17.83 -4.89 14.41
N ILE A 205 18.45 -6.07 14.54
CA ILE A 205 17.83 -7.35 14.17
C ILE A 205 17.15 -8.06 15.35
N SER A 206 17.61 -7.82 16.57
CA SER A 206 17.09 -8.48 17.78
C SER A 206 15.81 -7.84 18.34
N GLY A 207 15.28 -6.78 17.70
CA GLY A 207 14.10 -6.06 18.19
C GLY A 207 14.33 -5.27 19.49
N MET A 208 15.58 -5.16 19.94
CA MET A 208 15.97 -4.48 21.19
C MET A 208 16.05 -2.96 21.08
N VAL A 209 15.60 -2.38 19.96
CA VAL A 209 15.58 -0.93 19.77
C VAL A 209 14.51 -0.34 20.69
N LYS A 210 14.94 0.25 21.81
CA LYS A 210 14.07 1.09 22.65
C LYS A 210 13.47 2.18 21.75
N GLN A 211 12.15 2.21 21.62
CA GLN A 211 11.49 3.38 21.04
C GLN A 211 11.89 4.59 21.89
N SER A 212 12.57 5.57 21.29
CA SER A 212 12.84 6.83 21.96
C SER A 212 11.50 7.44 22.36
N LYS A 213 11.22 7.46 23.67
CA LYS A 213 10.19 8.32 24.23
C LYS A 213 10.69 9.75 24.03
N ARG A 214 10.34 10.38 22.90
CA ARG A 214 10.38 11.85 22.82
C ARG A 214 9.36 12.35 23.84
N VAL A 215 9.85 12.70 25.02
CA VAL A 215 9.15 13.59 25.93
C VAL A 215 9.22 14.95 25.23
N ASN A 216 8.12 15.36 24.60
CA ASN A 216 7.99 16.76 24.22
C ASN A 216 7.72 17.50 25.54
N SER A 217 8.68 18.30 25.98
CA SER A 217 8.42 19.36 26.95
C SER A 217 7.36 20.29 26.37
N LEU A 218 6.39 20.63 27.21
CA LEU A 218 5.28 21.54 26.96
C LEU A 218 5.73 22.89 26.42
#